data_AF-D8MAM7-F1
#
_entry.id   AF-D8MAM7-F1
#
_cell.length_a   1.000
_cell.length_b   1.000
_cell.length_c   1.000
_cell.angle_alpha   90.00
_cell.angle_beta   90.00
_cell.angle_gamma   90.00
#
_symmetry.space_group_name_H-M   'P 1'
#
loop_
_entity.id
_entity.type
_entity.pdbx_description
1 polymer ?
#
loop_
_entity_poly.entity_id
_entity_poly.type
_entity_poly.pdbx_seq_one_letter_code
_entity_poly.pdbx_strand_id
1 'polypeptide(L)'
;MDGIAQLERTRLEVVQGKEEETVDRINSCLPSDIRVFKILRTTKNFNAKNFCDRRQYEYILPIETLSPFSSTPPLSIREDISHNWKEFVENEAYLQKCREHPEESIDNPFEDRPDNRQRVKSLQIAQQLLLNEASFSTYTEDAQDRSFGGCVAKDEWPAYLSLALSRLRACMSLFVGTHNFHNYTVGKSSADSSAQRHILGISVSDPIRIHDGLYIRVCLEGQSFMLHQIRKMIGIAIEVARGRCSLHTANSSLSRGTMFTPMAPSTGLFLSMVLCCIIPLL
;
A
#
# COMPACT_ATOMS: atom_id res chain seq x y z
N MET A 1 10.64 12.11 18.81
CA MET A 1 10.41 11.97 17.37
C MET A 1 11.13 10.73 16.93
N ASP A 2 10.39 9.65 16.67
CA ASP A 2 10.97 8.49 16.00
C ASP A 2 11.28 8.92 14.57
N GLY A 3 12.56 9.14 14.28
CA GLY A 3 13.00 9.62 12.98
C GLY A 3 12.80 8.56 11.90
N ILE A 4 12.67 9.02 10.65
CA ILE A 4 12.78 8.21 9.43
C ILE A 4 14.07 7.37 9.53
N ALA A 5 13.92 6.06 9.67
CA ALA A 5 15.02 5.19 10.06
C ALA A 5 15.67 4.54 8.83
N GLN A 6 16.81 5.09 8.41
CA GLN A 6 17.73 4.40 7.50
C GLN A 6 18.74 3.58 8.32
N LEU A 7 18.97 2.34 7.90
CA LEU A 7 19.97 1.46 8.50
C LEU A 7 21.15 1.28 7.54
N GLU A 8 22.34 1.65 7.99
CA GLU A 8 23.59 1.51 7.25
C GLU A 8 24.63 0.71 8.04
N ARG A 9 25.56 0.08 7.33
CA ARG A 9 26.70 -0.64 7.92
C ARG A 9 28.00 -0.03 7.45
N THR A 10 28.83 0.40 8.40
CA THR A 10 30.19 0.90 8.14
C THR A 10 31.20 0.27 9.10
N ARG A 11 32.49 0.43 8.80
CA ARG A 11 33.59 0.08 9.71
C ARG A 11 34.09 1.37 10.33
N LEU A 12 33.96 1.48 11.64
CA LEU A 12 34.42 2.62 12.42
C LEU A 12 35.25 2.10 13.59
N GLU A 13 36.32 2.82 13.92
CA GLU A 13 37.05 2.61 15.16
C GLU A 13 36.29 3.33 16.27
N VAL A 14 35.68 2.53 17.15
CA VAL A 14 34.89 3.03 18.28
C VAL A 14 35.48 2.44 19.55
N VAL A 15 35.76 3.31 20.52
CA VAL A 15 36.19 2.88 21.85
C VAL A 15 35.01 2.19 22.53
N GLN A 16 35.22 1.00 23.07
CA GLN A 16 34.17 0.22 23.71
C GLN A 16 33.50 1.01 24.84
N GLY A 17 32.17 1.09 24.82
CA GLY A 17 31.39 1.85 25.81
C GLY A 17 31.28 3.35 25.52
N LYS A 18 31.83 3.85 24.41
CA LYS A 18 31.74 5.25 23.96
C LYS A 18 30.90 5.41 22.69
N GLU A 19 29.93 4.52 22.48
CA GLU A 19 29.05 4.56 21.32
C GLU A 19 28.24 5.87 21.27
N GLU A 20 27.71 6.34 22.40
CA GLU A 20 26.96 7.62 22.49
C GLU A 20 27.85 8.83 22.16
N GLU A 21 29.04 8.94 22.78
CA GLU A 21 30.01 10.01 22.47
C GLU A 21 30.41 10.00 20.98
N THR A 22 30.52 8.82 20.38
CA THR A 22 30.82 8.67 18.95
C THR A 22 29.66 9.17 18.09
N VAL A 23 28.41 8.87 18.47
CA VAL A 23 27.21 9.41 17.82
C VAL A 23 27.21 10.93 17.86
N ASP A 24 27.48 11.53 19.02
CA ASP A 24 27.52 12.98 19.19
C ASP A 24 28.59 13.65 18.33
N ARG A 25 29.80 13.05 18.27
CA ARG A 25 30.90 13.53 17.43
C ARG A 25 30.62 13.42 15.93
N ILE A 26 29.86 12.41 15.51
CA ILE A 26 29.43 12.31 14.12
C ILE A 26 28.37 13.38 13.84
N ASN A 27 27.38 13.52 14.72
CA ASN A 27 26.30 14.50 14.58
C ASN A 27 26.80 15.95 14.56
N SER A 28 27.88 16.28 15.28
CA SER A 28 28.47 17.61 15.24
C SER A 28 29.13 17.95 13.89
N CYS A 29 29.49 16.94 13.10
CA CYS A 29 30.04 17.09 11.75
C CYS A 29 28.95 17.06 10.66
N LEU A 30 27.71 16.69 11.01
CA LEU A 30 26.60 16.54 10.07
C LEU A 30 25.72 17.79 10.05
N PRO A 31 25.17 18.16 8.88
CA PRO A 31 24.20 19.25 8.79
C PRO A 31 22.94 18.93 9.63
N SER A 32 22.18 19.95 10.01
CA SER A 32 21.06 19.84 10.97
C SER A 32 20.00 18.78 10.63
N ASP A 33 19.86 18.52 9.35
CA ASP A 33 18.90 17.67 8.65
C ASP A 33 19.36 16.22 8.51
N ILE A 34 20.62 15.91 8.89
CA ILE A 34 21.13 14.54 8.95
C ILE A 34 21.59 14.25 10.37
N ARG A 35 21.04 13.17 10.94
CA ARG A 35 21.36 12.73 12.30
C ARG A 35 21.54 11.23 12.36
N VAL A 36 22.60 10.80 13.05
CA VAL A 36 22.80 9.43 13.50
C VAL A 36 22.07 9.30 14.84
N PHE A 37 21.08 8.40 14.90
CA PHE A 37 20.32 8.15 16.13
C PHE A 37 21.04 7.18 17.06
N LYS A 38 21.68 6.14 16.50
CA LYS A 38 22.31 5.06 17.27
C LYS A 38 23.38 4.37 16.45
N ILE A 39 24.43 3.90 17.14
CA ILE A 39 25.40 2.96 16.61
C ILE A 39 25.30 1.67 17.41
N LEU A 40 25.27 0.54 16.70
CA LEU A 40 25.27 -0.80 17.28
C LEU A 40 26.45 -1.58 16.72
N ARG A 41 27.18 -2.26 17.59
CA ARG A 41 28.24 -3.17 17.17
C ARG A 41 27.62 -4.44 16.58
N THR A 42 28.11 -4.87 15.43
CA THR A 42 27.64 -6.09 14.75
C THR A 42 28.78 -7.07 14.51
N THR A 43 28.44 -8.32 14.19
CA THR A 43 29.43 -9.30 13.71
C THR A 43 30.02 -8.85 12.36
N LYS A 44 31.20 -9.39 12.00
CA LYS A 44 31.88 -9.10 10.72
C LYS A 44 31.02 -9.45 9.49
N ASN A 45 30.17 -10.48 9.64
CA ASN A 45 29.34 -11.04 8.58
C ASN A 45 27.96 -10.38 8.46
N PHE A 46 27.60 -9.49 9.40
CA PHE A 46 26.34 -8.76 9.31
C PHE A 46 26.31 -7.86 8.06
N ASN A 47 25.20 -7.93 7.33
CA ASN A 47 24.94 -7.11 6.15
C ASN A 47 23.51 -6.56 6.23
N ALA A 48 23.37 -5.27 6.50
CA ALA A 48 22.07 -4.61 6.70
C ALA A 48 21.10 -4.81 5.52
N LYS A 49 21.61 -4.88 4.28
CA LYS A 49 20.78 -5.11 3.09
C LYS A 49 20.25 -6.53 3.03
N ASN A 50 21.10 -7.52 3.32
CA ASN A 50 20.75 -8.95 3.19
C ASN A 50 20.02 -9.49 4.41
N PHE A 51 20.20 -8.88 5.58
CA PHE A 51 19.55 -9.23 6.85
C PHE A 51 18.30 -8.38 7.12
N CYS A 52 17.87 -7.57 6.16
CA CYS A 52 16.60 -6.84 6.23
C CYS A 52 15.48 -7.77 5.77
N ASP A 53 14.60 -8.12 6.71
CA ASP A 53 13.47 -9.01 6.48
C ASP A 53 12.24 -8.24 5.99
N ARG A 54 12.06 -7.02 6.51
CA ARG A 54 10.89 -6.17 6.25
C ARG A 54 11.26 -4.70 6.23
N ARG A 55 10.51 -3.94 5.44
CA ARG A 55 10.61 -2.48 5.35
C ARG A 55 9.22 -1.90 5.49
N GLN A 56 9.12 -0.84 6.27
CA GLN A 56 7.93 -0.02 6.39
C GLN A 56 8.21 1.34 5.76
N TYR A 57 7.40 1.71 4.78
CA TYR A 57 7.41 3.04 4.18
C TYR A 57 6.16 3.79 4.56
N GLU A 58 6.29 5.10 4.68
CA GLU A 58 5.17 6.01 4.82
C GLU A 58 5.10 6.93 3.61
N TYR A 59 3.88 7.17 3.13
CA TYR A 59 3.61 8.15 2.11
C TYR A 59 2.60 9.17 2.63
N ILE A 60 2.99 10.43 2.72
CA ILE A 60 2.12 11.54 3.13
C ILE A 60 1.69 12.31 1.88
N LEU A 61 0.39 12.46 1.67
CA LEU A 61 -0.16 13.23 0.55
C LEU A 61 -1.29 14.17 1.00
N PRO A 62 -1.41 15.38 0.39
CA PRO A 62 -2.52 16.28 0.63
C PRO A 62 -3.86 15.66 0.19
N ILE A 63 -4.95 15.93 0.90
CA ILE A 63 -6.28 15.39 0.56
C ILE A 63 -6.82 15.90 -0.78
N GLU A 64 -6.32 17.05 -1.26
CA GLU A 64 -6.70 17.67 -2.54
C GLU A 64 -6.30 16.79 -3.72
N THR A 65 -5.28 15.95 -3.55
CA THR A 65 -4.86 14.96 -4.55
C THR A 65 -5.93 13.90 -4.81
N LEU A 66 -6.87 13.71 -3.87
CA LEU A 66 -8.00 12.77 -4.01
C LEU A 66 -9.27 13.43 -4.56
N SER A 67 -9.22 14.71 -4.92
CA SER A 67 -10.36 15.41 -5.50
C SER A 67 -10.87 14.72 -6.79
N PRO A 68 -12.20 14.62 -6.99
CA PRO A 68 -12.79 13.97 -8.15
C PRO A 68 -12.17 14.44 -9.46
N PHE A 69 -11.91 13.50 -10.38
CA PHE A 69 -11.36 13.81 -11.70
C PHE A 69 -12.37 14.55 -12.59
N SER A 70 -13.65 14.29 -12.39
CA SER A 70 -14.78 14.86 -13.13
C SER A 70 -15.73 15.58 -12.17
N SER A 71 -16.64 16.39 -12.72
CA SER A 71 -17.76 17.00 -11.99
C SER A 71 -18.73 15.97 -11.42
N THR A 72 -18.81 14.80 -12.05
CA THR A 72 -19.54 13.63 -11.54
C THR A 72 -18.74 12.95 -10.42
N PRO A 73 -19.35 12.68 -9.26
CA PRO A 73 -18.70 11.90 -8.21
C PRO A 73 -18.22 10.52 -8.73
N PRO A 74 -17.11 9.98 -8.20
CA PRO A 74 -16.70 8.60 -8.48
C PRO A 74 -17.80 7.59 -8.12
N LEU A 75 -17.78 6.41 -8.74
CA LEU A 75 -18.65 5.30 -8.34
C LEU A 75 -18.32 4.81 -6.92
N SER A 76 -19.31 4.36 -6.16
CA SER A 76 -19.06 3.54 -4.96
C SER A 76 -18.31 2.25 -5.30
N ILE A 77 -17.77 1.55 -4.29
CA ILE A 77 -17.08 0.27 -4.50
C ILE A 77 -18.03 -0.73 -5.15
N ARG A 78 -19.26 -0.83 -4.63
CA ARG A 78 -20.30 -1.69 -5.19
C ARG A 78 -20.64 -1.36 -6.63
N GLU A 79 -20.90 -0.09 -6.94
CA GLU A 79 -21.19 0.32 -8.31
C GLU A 79 -20.01 0.02 -9.24
N ASP A 80 -18.78 0.34 -8.84
CA ASP A 80 -17.58 0.06 -9.63
C ASP A 80 -17.46 -1.44 -9.97
N ILE A 81 -17.65 -2.31 -8.97
CA ILE A 81 -17.63 -3.77 -9.16
C ILE A 81 -18.75 -4.22 -10.11
N SER A 82 -19.98 -3.74 -9.92
CA SER A 82 -21.12 -4.09 -10.77
C SER A 82 -20.96 -3.62 -12.22
N HIS A 83 -20.23 -2.53 -12.47
CA HIS A 83 -20.03 -2.00 -13.83
C HIS A 83 -18.81 -2.61 -14.52
N ASN A 84 -17.71 -2.82 -13.79
CA ASN A 84 -16.41 -3.10 -14.38
C ASN A 84 -15.95 -4.56 -14.21
N TRP A 85 -16.58 -5.34 -13.33
CA TRP A 85 -16.13 -6.69 -12.99
C TRP A 85 -17.01 -7.75 -13.65
N LYS A 86 -16.62 -8.17 -14.87
CA LYS A 86 -17.40 -9.11 -15.69
C LYS A 86 -17.72 -10.41 -14.96
N GLU A 87 -16.75 -11.01 -14.27
CA GLU A 87 -16.97 -12.24 -13.53
C GLU A 87 -18.02 -12.09 -12.42
N PHE A 88 -18.08 -10.93 -11.76
CA PHE A 88 -19.08 -10.66 -10.74
C PHE A 88 -20.49 -10.57 -11.33
N VAL A 89 -20.65 -9.83 -12.43
CA VAL A 89 -21.95 -9.67 -13.11
C VAL A 89 -22.48 -11.01 -13.62
N GLU A 90 -21.62 -11.84 -14.21
CA GLU A 90 -21.99 -13.18 -14.66
C GLU A 90 -22.38 -14.10 -13.50
N ASN A 91 -21.69 -13.99 -12.36
CA ASN A 91 -22.02 -14.77 -11.16
C ASN A 91 -23.39 -14.38 -10.61
N GLU A 92 -23.70 -13.08 -10.51
CA GLU A 92 -25.02 -12.61 -10.08
C GLU A 92 -26.14 -13.11 -11.00
N ALA A 93 -25.92 -13.06 -12.31
CA ALA A 93 -26.86 -13.60 -13.29
C ALA A 93 -27.05 -15.12 -13.15
N TYR A 94 -25.97 -15.87 -12.90
CA TYR A 94 -26.04 -17.31 -12.62
C TYR A 94 -26.85 -17.59 -11.35
N LEU A 95 -26.55 -16.91 -10.24
CA LEU A 95 -27.26 -17.09 -8.97
C LEU A 95 -28.74 -16.74 -9.09
N GLN A 96 -29.07 -15.71 -9.89
CA GLN A 96 -30.46 -15.37 -10.16
C GLN A 96 -31.19 -16.49 -10.91
N LYS A 97 -30.59 -17.07 -11.96
CA LYS A 97 -31.18 -18.20 -12.67
C LYS A 97 -31.41 -19.40 -11.76
N CYS A 98 -30.47 -19.71 -10.86
CA CYS A 98 -30.64 -20.77 -9.86
C CYS A 98 -31.81 -20.50 -8.89
N ARG A 99 -32.05 -19.24 -8.53
CA ARG A 99 -33.22 -18.87 -7.70
C ARG A 99 -34.54 -19.01 -8.46
N GLU A 100 -34.55 -18.70 -9.75
CA GLU A 100 -35.74 -18.77 -10.61
C GLU A 100 -36.08 -20.22 -11.01
N HIS A 101 -35.08 -21.10 -11.12
CA HIS A 101 -35.23 -22.50 -11.55
C HIS A 101 -34.58 -23.47 -10.53
N PRO A 102 -35.13 -23.61 -9.31
CA PRO A 102 -34.49 -24.38 -8.24
C PRO A 102 -34.41 -25.90 -8.49
N GLU A 103 -35.26 -26.43 -9.39
CA GLU A 103 -35.25 -27.85 -9.77
C GLU A 103 -34.33 -28.15 -10.97
N GLU A 104 -33.81 -27.13 -11.64
CA GLU A 104 -32.92 -27.28 -12.79
C GLU A 104 -31.45 -27.30 -12.36
N SER A 105 -30.69 -28.31 -12.82
CA SER A 105 -29.24 -28.35 -12.62
C SER A 105 -28.54 -27.42 -13.61
N ILE A 106 -28.31 -26.18 -13.22
CA ILE A 106 -27.60 -25.18 -14.02
C ILE A 106 -26.08 -25.32 -13.81
N ASP A 107 -25.31 -25.39 -14.90
CA ASP A 107 -23.84 -25.45 -14.86
C ASP A 107 -23.24 -24.17 -14.25
N ASN A 108 -22.30 -24.33 -13.31
CA ASN A 108 -21.68 -23.22 -12.61
C ASN A 108 -20.50 -22.65 -13.41
N PRO A 109 -20.60 -21.41 -13.96
CA PRO A 109 -19.53 -20.81 -14.75
C PRO A 109 -18.24 -20.51 -13.94
N PHE A 110 -18.29 -20.62 -12.61
CA PHE A 110 -17.18 -20.38 -11.68
C PHE A 110 -16.80 -21.62 -10.88
N GLU A 111 -17.02 -22.82 -11.43
CA GLU A 111 -16.43 -24.03 -10.88
C GLU A 111 -14.88 -23.96 -10.94
N ASP A 112 -14.21 -24.41 -9.87
CA ASP A 112 -12.75 -24.40 -9.76
C ASP A 112 -12.13 -25.54 -10.60
N ARG A 113 -11.91 -25.22 -11.87
CA ARG A 113 -11.24 -26.07 -12.86
C ARG A 113 -9.92 -25.42 -13.31
N PRO A 114 -8.88 -26.17 -13.69
CA PRO A 114 -7.55 -25.62 -14.02
C PRO A 114 -7.55 -24.50 -15.07
N ASP A 115 -8.45 -24.57 -16.04
CA ASP A 115 -8.68 -23.60 -17.13
C ASP A 115 -9.48 -22.37 -16.70
N ASN A 116 -10.18 -22.43 -15.56
CA ASN A 116 -11.06 -21.36 -15.07
C ASN A 116 -10.54 -20.65 -13.80
N ARG A 117 -9.45 -21.13 -13.20
CA ARG A 117 -8.87 -20.60 -11.94
C ARG A 117 -8.71 -19.09 -11.90
N GLN A 118 -8.29 -18.47 -13.00
CA GLN A 118 -8.10 -17.02 -13.06
C GLN A 118 -9.42 -16.27 -12.89
N ARG A 119 -10.51 -16.77 -13.48
CA ARG A 119 -11.84 -16.17 -13.40
C ARG A 119 -12.44 -16.37 -12.01
N VAL A 120 -12.28 -17.57 -11.44
CA VAL A 120 -12.68 -17.85 -10.04
C VAL A 120 -11.96 -16.92 -9.07
N LYS A 121 -10.64 -16.73 -9.23
CA LYS A 121 -9.87 -15.79 -8.40
C LYS A 121 -10.34 -14.34 -8.59
N SER A 122 -10.64 -13.93 -9.83
CA SER A 122 -11.18 -12.60 -10.14
C SER A 122 -12.50 -12.34 -9.40
N LEU A 123 -13.43 -13.31 -9.44
CA LEU A 123 -14.70 -13.24 -8.73
C LEU A 123 -14.51 -13.16 -7.21
N GLN A 124 -13.64 -14.00 -6.65
CA GLN A 124 -13.36 -14.02 -5.21
C GLN A 124 -12.83 -12.68 -4.71
N ILE A 125 -11.97 -12.01 -5.50
CA ILE A 125 -11.46 -10.68 -5.16
C ILE A 125 -12.59 -9.65 -5.14
N ALA A 126 -13.48 -9.65 -6.13
CA ALA A 126 -14.63 -8.74 -6.17
C ALA A 126 -15.56 -8.95 -4.96
N GLN A 127 -15.86 -10.21 -4.64
CA GLN A 127 -16.69 -10.55 -3.48
C GLN A 127 -16.01 -10.14 -2.16
N GLN A 128 -14.70 -10.33 -2.04
CA GLN A 128 -13.94 -9.92 -0.86
C GLN A 128 -13.94 -8.40 -0.66
N LEU A 129 -13.84 -7.61 -1.74
CA LEU A 129 -13.96 -6.15 -1.67
C LEU A 129 -15.34 -5.73 -1.14
N LEU A 130 -16.42 -6.38 -1.59
CA LEU A 130 -17.78 -6.08 -1.11
C LEU A 130 -17.99 -6.50 0.34
N LEU A 131 -17.46 -7.66 0.75
CA LEU A 131 -17.52 -8.12 2.14
C LEU A 131 -16.82 -7.13 3.09
N ASN A 132 -15.72 -6.53 2.63
CA ASN A 132 -14.94 -5.57 3.40
C ASN A 132 -15.37 -4.11 3.22
N GLU A 133 -16.41 -3.82 2.43
CA GLU A 133 -16.82 -2.46 2.04
C GLU A 133 -16.99 -1.51 3.25
N ALA A 134 -17.64 -1.99 4.32
CA ALA A 134 -17.83 -1.21 5.54
C ALA A 134 -16.51 -0.86 6.24
N SER A 135 -15.53 -1.77 6.23
CA SER A 135 -14.23 -1.57 6.88
C SER A 135 -13.42 -0.44 6.25
N PHE A 136 -13.58 -0.19 4.95
CA PHE A 136 -12.88 0.89 4.24
C PHE A 136 -13.37 2.29 4.65
N SER A 137 -14.52 2.39 5.32
CA SER A 137 -15.07 3.65 5.82
C SER A 137 -14.60 3.99 7.24
N THR A 138 -13.85 3.10 7.88
CA THR A 138 -13.41 3.23 9.27
C THR A 138 -11.89 3.18 9.37
N TYR A 139 -11.33 3.98 10.26
CA TYR A 139 -9.92 3.95 10.63
C TYR A 139 -9.78 4.17 12.13
N THR A 140 -8.80 3.51 12.72
CA THR A 140 -8.44 3.67 14.12
C THR A 140 -7.07 4.33 14.18
N GLU A 141 -7.00 5.49 14.83
CA GLU A 141 -5.76 6.26 14.98
C GLU A 141 -4.67 5.49 15.74
N ASP A 142 -3.43 5.61 15.27
CA ASP A 142 -2.27 5.06 15.95
C ASP A 142 -1.51 6.12 16.77
N ALA A 143 -0.35 5.73 17.33
CA ALA A 143 0.45 6.63 18.15
C ALA A 143 1.09 7.77 17.32
N GLN A 144 1.36 7.52 16.04
CA GLN A 144 1.96 8.51 15.15
C GLN A 144 0.94 9.56 14.74
N ASP A 145 -0.30 9.17 14.44
CA ASP A 145 -1.39 10.13 14.19
C ASP A 145 -1.60 11.04 15.40
N ARG A 146 -1.61 10.48 16.61
CA ARG A 146 -1.68 11.25 17.87
C ARG A 146 -0.51 12.21 18.05
N SER A 147 0.68 11.86 17.56
CA SER A 147 1.84 12.77 17.57
C SER A 147 1.67 13.98 16.64
N PHE A 148 0.79 13.87 15.63
CA PHE A 148 0.34 14.98 14.76
C PHE A 148 -0.91 15.70 15.27
N GLY A 149 -1.34 15.45 16.52
CA GLY A 149 -2.56 16.03 17.08
C GLY A 149 -3.83 15.21 16.85
N GLY A 150 -3.71 13.99 16.31
CA GLY A 150 -4.82 13.07 16.06
C GLY A 150 -5.46 13.20 14.67
N CYS A 151 -6.40 12.31 14.38
CA CYS A 151 -7.17 12.38 13.15
C CYS A 151 -8.25 13.47 13.24
N VAL A 152 -8.46 14.18 12.14
CA VAL A 152 -9.49 15.20 11.97
C VAL A 152 -10.87 14.55 11.89
N ALA A 153 -11.85 15.13 12.57
CA ALA A 153 -13.21 14.61 12.63
C ALA A 153 -13.91 14.66 11.26
N LYS A 154 -14.80 13.70 11.00
CA LYS A 154 -15.45 13.52 9.68
C LYS A 154 -16.31 14.69 9.22
N ASP A 155 -16.83 15.48 10.15
CA ASP A 155 -17.62 16.68 9.89
C ASP A 155 -16.78 17.85 9.33
N GLU A 156 -15.45 17.83 9.54
CA GLU A 156 -14.52 18.77 8.92
C GLU A 156 -14.05 18.33 7.52
N TRP A 157 -14.42 17.13 7.07
CA TRP A 157 -13.94 16.60 5.80
C TRP A 157 -14.69 17.24 4.63
N PRO A 158 -14.00 17.54 3.51
CA PRO A 158 -14.69 17.85 2.26
C PRO A 158 -15.64 16.71 1.85
N ALA A 159 -16.79 17.05 1.26
CA ALA A 159 -17.85 16.09 0.94
C ALA A 159 -17.39 14.89 0.08
N TYR A 160 -16.38 15.09 -0.78
CA TYR A 160 -15.84 14.04 -1.64
C TYR A 160 -14.97 13.01 -0.90
N LEU A 161 -14.42 13.38 0.26
CA LEU A 161 -13.28 12.69 0.85
C LEU A 161 -13.65 11.30 1.40
N SER A 162 -14.82 11.16 2.02
CA SER A 162 -15.29 9.88 2.57
C SER A 162 -15.33 8.79 1.49
N LEU A 163 -15.89 9.12 0.33
CA LEU A 163 -15.96 8.20 -0.81
C LEU A 163 -14.57 7.95 -1.40
N ALA A 164 -13.78 9.00 -1.61
CA ALA A 164 -12.43 8.88 -2.15
C ALA A 164 -11.52 8.01 -1.27
N LEU A 165 -11.58 8.16 0.06
CA LEU A 165 -10.83 7.35 1.03
C LEU A 165 -11.27 5.89 1.02
N SER A 166 -12.58 5.63 0.97
CA SER A 166 -13.11 4.27 0.88
C SER A 166 -12.56 3.57 -0.38
N ARG A 167 -12.61 4.24 -1.53
CA ARG A 167 -12.03 3.75 -2.79
C ARG A 167 -10.52 3.58 -2.73
N LEU A 168 -9.80 4.53 -2.13
CA LEU A 168 -8.35 4.47 -1.95
C LEU A 168 -7.96 3.24 -1.12
N ARG A 169 -8.62 3.02 0.01
CA ARG A 169 -8.41 1.86 0.91
C ARG A 169 -8.73 0.54 0.23
N ALA A 170 -9.85 0.48 -0.50
CA ALA A 170 -10.19 -0.68 -1.32
C ALA A 170 -9.10 -0.99 -2.36
N CYS A 171 -8.62 0.02 -3.08
CA CYS A 171 -7.52 -0.14 -4.03
C CYS A 171 -6.23 -0.61 -3.35
N MET A 172 -5.87 -0.05 -2.19
CA MET A 172 -4.67 -0.45 -1.46
C MET A 172 -4.75 -1.91 -0.99
N SER A 173 -5.93 -2.38 -0.59
CA SER A 173 -6.14 -3.76 -0.15
C SER A 173 -5.81 -4.79 -1.24
N LEU A 174 -5.99 -4.43 -2.52
CA LEU A 174 -5.65 -5.30 -3.66
C LEU A 174 -4.15 -5.60 -3.77
N PHE A 175 -3.28 -4.73 -3.24
CA PHE A 175 -1.84 -4.93 -3.29
C PHE A 175 -1.30 -5.85 -2.19
N VAL A 176 -2.10 -6.11 -1.14
CA VAL A 176 -1.69 -6.97 -0.03
C VAL A 176 -1.56 -8.43 -0.51
N GLY A 177 -0.52 -9.12 -0.05
CA GLY A 177 -0.18 -10.47 -0.47
C GLY A 177 0.93 -10.52 -1.54
N THR A 178 1.04 -11.68 -2.20
CA THR A 178 2.07 -11.94 -3.22
C THR A 178 1.54 -11.68 -4.61
N HIS A 179 2.14 -10.73 -5.32
CA HIS A 179 1.74 -10.37 -6.68
C HIS A 179 2.94 -10.13 -7.59
N ASN A 180 2.68 -10.13 -8.90
CA ASN A 180 3.63 -9.70 -9.91
C ASN A 180 3.56 -8.18 -10.08
N PHE A 181 4.57 -7.46 -9.60
CA PHE A 181 4.62 -6.00 -9.63
C PHE A 181 5.41 -5.45 -10.84
N HIS A 182 5.52 -6.19 -11.95
CA HIS A 182 6.29 -5.75 -13.13
C HIS A 182 5.83 -4.39 -13.68
N ASN A 183 4.50 -4.15 -13.73
CA ASN A 183 3.92 -2.86 -14.13
C ASN A 183 4.25 -1.73 -13.14
N TYR A 184 4.62 -2.07 -11.91
CA TYR A 184 4.94 -1.12 -10.83
C TYR A 184 6.43 -0.78 -10.77
N THR A 185 7.24 -1.19 -11.74
CA THR A 185 8.64 -0.76 -11.82
C THR A 185 9.01 -0.37 -13.24
N VAL A 186 10.30 -0.20 -13.50
CA VAL A 186 10.87 0.09 -14.82
C VAL A 186 11.84 -1.04 -15.19
N GLY A 187 11.90 -1.39 -16.48
CA GLY A 187 12.87 -2.38 -16.99
C GLY A 187 12.62 -3.82 -16.56
N LYS A 188 11.41 -4.19 -16.13
CA LYS A 188 11.02 -5.58 -15.86
C LYS A 188 9.90 -6.05 -16.77
N SER A 189 10.00 -7.30 -17.20
CA SER A 189 8.91 -7.99 -17.91
C SER A 189 8.05 -8.78 -16.93
N SER A 190 6.85 -9.16 -17.35
CA SER A 190 5.95 -9.99 -16.54
C SER A 190 6.46 -11.41 -16.30
N ALA A 191 7.45 -11.88 -17.08
CA ALA A 191 8.08 -13.18 -16.90
C ALA A 191 9.25 -13.16 -15.89
N ASP A 192 9.73 -11.98 -15.49
CA ASP A 192 10.83 -11.86 -14.53
C ASP A 192 10.34 -12.26 -13.13
N SER A 193 10.86 -13.38 -12.61
CA SER A 193 10.52 -13.88 -11.27
C SER A 193 10.86 -12.88 -10.17
N SER A 194 11.86 -12.02 -10.40
CA SER A 194 12.23 -10.96 -9.47
C SER A 194 11.29 -9.74 -9.54
N ALA A 195 10.17 -9.81 -10.26
CA ALA A 195 9.04 -8.89 -10.14
C ALA A 195 7.99 -9.35 -9.10
N GLN A 196 8.08 -10.58 -8.61
CA GLN A 196 7.22 -11.09 -7.54
C GLN A 196 7.58 -10.41 -6.21
N ARG A 197 6.61 -9.75 -5.59
CA ARG A 197 6.80 -9.10 -4.27
C ARG A 197 5.66 -9.48 -3.36
N HIS A 198 5.96 -9.46 -2.07
CA HIS A 198 5.02 -9.75 -1.00
C HIS A 198 4.84 -8.51 -0.13
N ILE A 199 3.62 -7.97 -0.17
CA ILE A 199 3.17 -6.87 0.68
C ILE A 199 2.47 -7.48 1.89
N LEU A 200 2.95 -7.15 3.08
CA LEU A 200 2.47 -7.71 4.34
C LEU A 200 1.20 -7.00 4.81
N GLY A 201 1.15 -5.68 4.65
CA GLY A 201 0.01 -4.88 5.04
C GLY A 201 0.11 -3.45 4.51
N ILE A 202 -1.04 -2.82 4.32
CA ILE A 202 -1.14 -1.40 4.01
C ILE A 202 -2.24 -0.81 4.88
N SER A 203 -1.96 0.33 5.51
CA SER A 203 -2.97 1.15 6.19
C SER A 203 -3.02 2.55 5.60
N VAL A 204 -4.21 3.14 5.60
CA VAL A 204 -4.46 4.51 5.12
C VAL A 204 -5.21 5.24 6.21
N SER A 205 -4.57 6.26 6.79
CA SER A 205 -5.13 7.02 7.90
C SER A 205 -6.37 7.81 7.48
N ASP A 206 -7.19 8.19 8.46
CA ASP A 206 -8.05 9.36 8.33
C ASP A 206 -7.17 10.63 8.25
N PRO A 207 -7.69 11.78 7.78
CA PRO A 207 -6.89 12.97 7.59
C PRO A 207 -6.26 13.45 8.90
N ILE A 208 -4.98 13.79 8.86
CA ILE A 208 -4.24 14.45 9.93
C ILE A 208 -3.95 15.89 9.52
N ARG A 209 -3.83 16.78 10.50
CA ARG A 209 -3.51 18.19 10.25
C ARG A 209 -2.00 18.40 10.37
N ILE A 210 -1.39 18.91 9.30
CA ILE A 210 0.03 19.28 9.26
C ILE A 210 0.08 20.75 8.86
N HIS A 211 0.48 21.62 9.80
CA HIS A 211 0.32 23.08 9.67
C HIS A 211 -1.14 23.43 9.34
N ASP A 212 -1.38 24.15 8.24
CA ASP A 212 -2.71 24.57 7.80
C ASP A 212 -3.36 23.62 6.78
N GLY A 213 -2.67 22.52 6.44
CA GLY A 213 -3.13 21.56 5.43
C GLY A 213 -3.64 20.25 6.03
N LEU A 214 -4.53 19.59 5.27
CA LEU A 214 -5.02 18.26 5.58
C LEU A 214 -4.29 17.22 4.73
N TYR A 215 -3.75 16.21 5.39
CA TYR A 215 -2.95 15.17 4.77
C TYR A 215 -3.45 13.80 5.18
N ILE A 216 -3.19 12.80 4.35
CA ILE A 216 -3.37 11.40 4.72
C ILE A 216 -2.02 10.71 4.73
N ARG A 217 -1.88 9.74 5.64
CA ARG A 217 -0.69 8.91 5.78
C ARG A 217 -1.01 7.50 5.29
N VAL A 218 -0.24 7.02 4.32
CA VAL A 218 -0.28 5.65 3.84
C VAL A 218 0.94 4.91 4.39
N CYS A 219 0.73 3.91 5.22
CA CYS A 219 1.80 3.06 5.73
C CYS A 219 1.82 1.74 4.94
N LEU A 220 2.97 1.37 4.38
CA LEU A 220 3.16 0.16 3.58
C LEU A 220 4.24 -0.72 4.21
N GLU A 221 3.87 -1.92 4.64
CA GLU A 221 4.79 -2.94 5.13
C GLU A 221 4.98 -4.01 4.06
N GLY A 222 6.23 -4.33 3.72
CA GLY A 222 6.54 -5.37 2.76
C GLY A 222 7.92 -6.00 2.98
N GLN A 223 8.13 -7.18 2.42
CA GLN A 223 9.42 -7.87 2.49
C GLN A 223 10.50 -7.12 1.70
N SER A 224 10.13 -6.64 0.51
CA SER A 224 11.00 -5.80 -0.32
C SER A 224 10.17 -5.00 -1.31
N PHE A 225 10.77 -3.92 -1.83
CA PHE A 225 10.16 -3.06 -2.84
C PHE A 225 11.15 -2.84 -3.99
N MET A 226 10.66 -2.81 -5.22
CA MET A 226 11.41 -2.45 -6.42
C MET A 226 11.52 -0.94 -6.58
N LEU A 227 12.41 -0.51 -7.48
CA LEU A 227 12.52 0.89 -7.88
C LEU A 227 11.15 1.42 -8.33
N HIS A 228 10.75 2.54 -7.74
CA HIS A 228 9.47 3.25 -7.98
C HIS A 228 8.18 2.50 -7.61
N GLN A 229 8.27 1.28 -7.06
CA GLN A 229 7.09 0.45 -6.77
C GLN A 229 6.04 1.17 -5.95
N ILE A 230 6.44 1.72 -4.80
CA ILE A 230 5.52 2.42 -3.90
C ILE A 230 4.90 3.63 -4.60
N ARG A 231 5.71 4.46 -5.27
CA ARG A 231 5.20 5.66 -5.97
C ARG A 231 4.20 5.31 -7.07
N LYS A 232 4.39 4.19 -7.77
CA LYS A 232 3.43 3.70 -8.78
C LYS A 232 2.19 3.08 -8.15
N MET A 233 2.30 2.41 -7.00
CA MET A 233 1.15 1.92 -6.22
C MET A 233 0.28 3.09 -5.75
N ILE A 234 0.91 4.11 -5.14
CA ILE A 234 0.23 5.34 -4.72
C ILE A 234 -0.42 6.04 -5.93
N GLY A 235 0.28 6.16 -7.06
CA GLY A 235 -0.26 6.81 -8.25
C GLY A 235 -1.53 6.14 -8.78
N ILE A 236 -1.54 4.81 -8.92
CA ILE A 236 -2.76 4.08 -9.34
C ILE A 236 -3.89 4.27 -8.33
N ALA A 237 -3.59 4.18 -7.03
CA ALA A 237 -4.59 4.29 -5.99
C ALA A 237 -5.23 5.70 -5.94
N ILE A 238 -4.44 6.76 -6.20
CA ILE A 238 -4.96 8.12 -6.38
C ILE A 238 -5.94 8.16 -7.56
N GLU A 239 -5.58 7.63 -8.74
CA GLU A 239 -6.48 7.67 -9.90
C GLU A 239 -7.77 6.85 -9.68
N VAL A 240 -7.72 5.79 -8.87
CA VAL A 240 -8.92 5.04 -8.45
C VAL A 240 -9.79 5.88 -7.52
N ALA A 241 -9.20 6.51 -6.50
CA ALA A 241 -9.91 7.37 -5.56
C ALA A 241 -10.62 8.53 -6.25
N ARG A 242 -9.96 9.15 -7.24
CA ARG A 242 -10.48 10.25 -8.04
C ARG A 242 -11.55 9.84 -9.06
N GLY A 243 -11.76 8.53 -9.26
CA GLY A 243 -12.75 7.99 -10.21
C GLY A 243 -12.28 7.95 -11.67
N ARG A 244 -10.99 8.09 -11.95
CA ARG A 244 -10.44 7.97 -13.32
C ARG A 244 -10.11 6.53 -13.70
N CYS A 245 -9.85 5.69 -12.71
CA CYS A 245 -9.52 4.28 -12.84
C CYS A 245 -10.50 3.43 -12.02
N SER A 246 -10.86 2.25 -12.52
CA SER A 246 -11.70 1.30 -11.79
C SER A 246 -10.86 0.41 -10.86
N LEU A 247 -11.50 -0.15 -9.83
CA LEU A 247 -10.86 -1.17 -8.98
C LEU A 247 -10.44 -2.41 -9.80
N HIS A 248 -11.23 -2.78 -10.80
CA HIS A 248 -10.90 -3.88 -11.71
C HIS A 248 -9.62 -3.61 -12.51
N THR A 249 -9.42 -2.38 -13.00
CA THR A 249 -8.18 -2.01 -13.71
C THR A 249 -6.98 -2.07 -12.79
N ALA A 250 -7.09 -1.60 -11.53
CA ALA A 250 -6.02 -1.73 -10.55
C ALA A 250 -5.67 -3.21 -10.29
N ASN A 251 -6.67 -4.08 -10.11
CA ASN A 251 -6.45 -5.53 -9.97
C ASN A 251 -5.81 -6.15 -11.22
N SER A 252 -6.29 -5.78 -12.41
CA SER A 252 -5.77 -6.26 -13.69
C SER A 252 -4.30 -5.89 -13.91
N SER A 253 -3.86 -4.77 -13.35
CA SER A 253 -2.46 -4.32 -13.44
C SER A 253 -1.45 -5.24 -12.74
N LEU A 254 -1.91 -6.13 -11.85
CA LEU A 254 -1.11 -7.16 -11.19
C LEU A 254 -1.00 -8.45 -12.03
N SER A 255 -1.70 -8.49 -13.16
CA SER A 255 -1.64 -9.59 -14.14
C SER A 255 -0.44 -9.45 -15.08
N ARG A 256 -0.26 -10.44 -15.96
CA ARG A 256 0.89 -10.49 -16.88
C ARG A 256 0.87 -9.44 -18.00
N GLY A 257 -0.28 -8.80 -18.26
CA GLY A 257 -0.40 -7.76 -19.28
C GLY A 257 0.37 -6.50 -18.90
N THR A 258 0.94 -5.81 -19.89
CA THR A 258 1.63 -4.53 -19.69
C THR A 258 0.63 -3.40 -19.57
N MET A 259 0.77 -2.58 -18.54
CA MET A 259 -0.07 -1.43 -18.28
C MET A 259 0.77 -0.22 -17.85
N PHE A 260 0.34 0.96 -18.29
CA PHE A 260 0.89 2.20 -17.77
C PHE A 260 0.41 2.41 -16.33
N THR A 261 1.35 2.74 -15.44
CA THR A 261 1.07 3.09 -14.05
C THR A 261 1.63 4.48 -13.74
N PRO A 262 0.79 5.47 -13.39
CA PRO A 262 1.25 6.80 -13.03
C PRO A 262 2.11 6.75 -11.78
N MET A 263 3.10 7.62 -11.71
CA MET A 263 4.05 7.68 -10.60
C MET A 263 3.78 8.92 -9.76
N ALA A 264 3.43 8.74 -8.49
CA ALA A 264 3.27 9.84 -7.55
C ALA A 264 4.62 10.55 -7.30
N PRO A 265 4.64 11.81 -6.83
CA PRO A 265 5.88 12.53 -6.47
C PRO A 265 6.75 11.78 -5.44
N SER A 266 8.04 12.12 -5.33
CA SER A 266 8.91 11.55 -4.30
C SER A 266 8.83 12.27 -2.95
N THR A 267 8.32 13.50 -2.92
CA THR A 267 8.34 14.41 -1.76
C THR A 267 7.60 13.89 -0.54
N GLY A 268 6.58 13.06 -0.72
CA GLY A 268 5.80 12.48 0.37
C GLY A 268 6.30 11.12 0.86
N LEU A 269 7.34 10.53 0.25
CA LEU A 269 7.78 9.16 0.54
C LEU A 269 8.91 9.14 1.56
N PHE A 270 8.71 8.41 2.66
CA PHE A 270 9.66 8.26 3.75
C PHE A 270 9.87 6.78 4.11
N LEU A 271 11.11 6.41 4.45
CA LEU A 271 11.41 5.09 5.02
C LEU A 271 11.24 5.17 6.54
N SER A 272 10.14 4.62 7.05
CA SER A 272 9.80 4.72 8.47
C SER A 272 10.58 3.71 9.31
N MET A 273 10.61 2.44 8.88
CA MET A 273 11.24 1.37 9.65
C MET A 273 11.95 0.34 8.77
N VAL A 274 13.09 -0.13 9.25
CA VAL A 274 13.80 -1.31 8.73
C VAL A 274 13.87 -2.36 9.83
N LEU A 275 13.24 -3.51 9.61
CA LEU A 275 13.32 -4.65 10.52
C LEU A 275 14.38 -5.62 10.02
N CYS A 276 15.38 -5.84 10.87
CA CYS A 276 16.40 -6.86 10.71
C CYS A 276 16.31 -7.84 11.88
N CYS A 277 16.26 -9.14 11.60
CA CYS A 277 16.60 -10.14 12.61
C CYS A 277 18.08 -10.02 12.96
N ILE A 278 18.39 -9.16 13.93
CA ILE A 278 19.72 -9.11 14.54
C ILE A 278 19.72 -10.21 15.61
N ILE A 279 20.58 -11.22 15.47
CA ILE A 279 20.97 -12.03 16.63
C ILE A 279 21.88 -11.10 17.46
N PRO A 280 21.45 -10.61 18.64
CA PRO A 280 22.32 -9.79 19.46
C PRO A 280 23.51 -10.65 19.89
N LEU A 281 24.72 -10.11 19.76
CA LEU A 281 25.82 -10.63 20.56
C LEU A 281 25.52 -10.18 22.00
N LEU A 282 25.11 -11.13 22.85
CA LEU A 282 25.12 -10.99 24.31
C LEU A 282 26.55 -10.72 24.81
#